data_AF-A0A5J4IZE2-F1
#
_entry.id   AF-A0A5J4IZE2-F1
#
_cell.length_a   1.000
_cell.length_b   1.000
_cell.length_c   1.000
_cell.angle_alpha   90.00
_cell.angle_beta   90.00
_cell.angle_gamma   90.00
#
_symmetry.space_group_name_H-M   'P 1'
#
loop_
_entity.id
_entity.type
_entity.pdbx_description
1 polymer ?
#
loop_
_entity_poly.entity_id
_entity_poly.type
_entity_poly.pdbx_seq_one_letter_code
_entity_poly.pdbx_strand_id
1 'polypeptide(L)'
;MKYRNVGVKAGHKLFIREKTTAFDKQAIPSGSFQEFTDHKKMKTWEYAAFQKEQFKQIRKRKRTFYILLTVSIAASFIFLILGGLLYNWFGNYGNVNY
;
A
#
# COMPACT_ATOMS: atom_id res chain seq x y z
N MET A 1 -11.35 7.77 26.25
CA MET A 1 -10.94 9.18 26.07
C MET A 1 -10.05 9.57 27.23
N LYS A 2 -8.87 10.18 27.00
CA LYS A 2 -7.95 10.57 28.07
C LYS A 2 -7.91 12.11 28.18
N TYR A 3 -8.01 12.63 29.39
CA TYR A 3 -7.88 14.05 29.70
C TYR A 3 -6.60 14.23 30.48
N ARG A 4 -5.78 15.22 30.12
CA ARG A 4 -4.57 15.57 30.87
C ARG A 4 -4.87 16.78 31.73
N ASN A 5 -4.63 16.65 33.03
CA ASN A 5 -4.67 17.78 33.95
C ASN A 5 -3.43 18.63 33.71
N VAL A 6 -3.63 19.89 33.37
CA VAL A 6 -2.55 20.80 32.97
C VAL A 6 -2.27 21.84 34.06
N GLY A 7 -3.02 21.81 35.16
CA GLY A 7 -2.86 22.69 36.30
C GLY A 7 -4.20 23.22 36.84
N VAL A 8 -4.09 24.16 37.77
CA VAL A 8 -5.24 24.82 38.42
C VAL A 8 -5.13 26.32 38.19
N LYS A 9 -6.19 26.95 37.68
CA LYS A 9 -6.30 28.42 37.57
C LYS A 9 -7.54 28.87 38.32
N ALA A 10 -7.37 29.82 39.25
CA ALA A 10 -8.44 30.36 40.08
C ALA A 10 -9.30 29.28 40.79
N GLY A 11 -8.64 28.26 41.38
CA GLY A 11 -9.33 27.18 42.10
C GLY A 11 -10.00 26.12 41.22
N HIS A 12 -10.02 26.28 39.90
CA HIS A 12 -10.60 25.30 38.98
C HIS A 12 -9.50 24.48 38.27
N LYS A 13 -9.67 23.15 38.28
CA LYS A 13 -8.78 22.21 37.57
C LYS A 13 -9.01 22.33 36.06
N LEU A 14 -7.94 22.63 35.32
CA LEU A 14 -7.97 22.75 33.88
C LEU A 14 -7.64 21.40 33.24
N PHE A 15 -8.59 20.86 32.49
CA PHE A 15 -8.42 19.63 31.73
C PHE A 15 -8.39 19.96 30.24
N ILE A 16 -7.29 19.64 29.57
CA ILE A 16 -7.23 19.73 28.10
C ILE A 16 -7.60 18.34 27.55
N ARG A 17 -8.53 18.33 26.60
CA ARG A 17 -8.91 17.14 25.86
C ARG A 17 -7.76 16.77 24.93
N GLU A 18 -7.10 15.65 25.20
CA GLU A 18 -6.14 15.09 24.25
C GLU A 18 -6.92 14.50 23.07
N LYS A 19 -6.95 15.25 21.95
CA LYS A 19 -7.40 14.73 20.66
C LYS A 19 -6.26 13.95 20.00
N THR A 20 -5.81 12.87 20.64
CA THR A 20 -4.93 11.91 19.95
C THR A 20 -5.81 11.11 18.99
N THR A 21 -5.67 11.39 17.70
CA THR A 21 -6.35 10.60 16.66
C THR A 21 -5.53 9.34 16.39
N ALA A 22 -6.15 8.30 15.82
CA ALA A 22 -5.43 7.08 15.44
C ALA A 22 -4.29 7.35 14.43
N PHE A 23 -4.34 8.50 13.77
CA PHE A 23 -3.33 9.01 12.85
C PHE A 23 -2.02 9.41 13.57
N ASP A 24 -2.12 9.98 14.77
CA ASP A 24 -0.98 10.43 15.58
C ASP A 24 -0.20 9.28 16.22
N LYS A 25 -0.79 8.07 16.24
CA LYS A 25 -0.19 6.87 16.85
C LYS A 25 0.62 6.02 15.86
N GLN A 26 0.58 6.33 14.57
CA GLN A 26 1.34 5.59 13.58
C GLN A 26 2.74 6.21 13.47
N ALA A 27 3.77 5.38 13.65
CA ALA A 27 5.14 5.77 13.36
C ALA A 27 5.20 6.30 11.93
N ILE A 28 5.71 7.52 11.76
CA ILE A 28 5.84 8.16 10.45
C ILE A 28 6.67 7.19 9.59
N PRO A 29 6.10 6.60 8.52
CA PRO A 29 6.85 5.69 7.68
C PRO A 29 8.02 6.47 7.07
N SER A 30 9.24 5.98 7.27
CA SER A 30 10.49 6.57 6.75
C SER A 30 10.64 6.35 5.24
N GLY A 31 9.57 6.54 4.48
CA GLY A 31 9.61 6.60 3.03
C GLY A 31 10.16 7.95 2.59
N SER A 32 10.91 7.97 1.49
CA SER A 32 11.37 9.22 0.87
C SER A 32 10.18 10.16 0.74
N PHE A 33 10.21 11.27 1.49
CA PHE A 33 9.26 12.36 1.36
C PHE A 33 9.40 12.87 -0.08
N GLN A 34 8.57 12.34 -0.96
CA GLN A 34 8.42 12.86 -2.31
C GLN A 34 7.98 14.30 -2.11
N GLU A 35 8.78 15.26 -2.59
CA GLU A 35 8.55 16.69 -2.41
C GLU A 35 7.05 16.97 -2.56
N PHE A 36 6.39 17.26 -1.43
CA PHE A 36 5.05 17.82 -1.44
C PHE A 36 5.22 19.23 -1.98
N THR A 37 5.22 19.32 -3.31
CA THR A 37 5.17 20.59 -4.03
C THR A 37 4.04 21.37 -3.40
N ASP A 38 4.38 22.49 -2.78
CA ASP A 38 3.61 23.27 -1.81
C ASP A 38 2.10 23.34 -2.11
N HIS A 39 1.32 22.33 -1.67
CA HIS A 39 -0.14 22.32 -1.81
C HIS A 39 -0.82 23.27 -0.81
N LYS A 40 -0.04 23.94 0.05
CA LYS A 40 -0.53 24.85 1.09
C LYS A 40 -1.20 26.10 0.52
N LYS A 41 -1.04 26.37 -0.77
CA LYS A 41 -1.62 27.52 -1.49
C LYS A 41 -2.69 27.15 -2.53
N MET A 42 -3.12 25.89 -2.61
CA MET A 42 -4.14 25.47 -3.56
C MET A 42 -5.55 25.84 -3.06
N LYS A 43 -6.39 26.42 -3.92
CA LYS A 43 -7.79 26.69 -3.55
C LYS A 43 -8.54 25.37 -3.39
N THR A 44 -9.57 25.33 -2.54
CA THR A 44 -10.26 24.09 -2.15
C THR A 44 -10.81 23.29 -3.35
N TRP A 45 -11.22 23.97 -4.42
CA TRP A 45 -11.71 23.35 -5.66
C TRP A 45 -10.59 22.76 -6.52
N GLU A 46 -9.41 23.40 -6.55
CA GLU A 46 -8.21 22.90 -7.22
C GLU A 46 -7.70 21.63 -6.50
N TYR A 47 -7.75 21.62 -5.17
CA TYR A 47 -7.38 20.46 -4.37
C TYR A 47 -8.32 19.26 -4.61
N ALA A 48 -9.63 19.48 -4.72
CA ALA A 48 -10.58 18.42 -5.04
C ALA A 48 -10.36 17.82 -6.44
N ALA A 49 -10.02 18.66 -7.43
CA ALA A 49 -9.66 18.21 -8.78
C ALA A 49 -8.37 17.38 -8.77
N PHE A 50 -7.34 17.85 -8.06
CA PHE A 50 -6.08 17.13 -7.90
C PHE A 50 -6.28 15.77 -7.23
N GLN A 51 -7.04 15.70 -6.14
CA GLN A 51 -7.36 14.43 -5.49
C GLN A 51 -8.05 13.46 -6.44
N LYS A 52 -9.04 13.95 -7.22
CA LYS A 52 -9.75 13.13 -8.19
C LYS A 52 -8.81 12.55 -9.26
N GLU A 53 -7.84 13.33 -9.73
CA GLU A 53 -6.82 12.86 -10.67
C GLU A 53 -5.89 11.81 -10.05
N GLN A 54 -5.41 12.07 -8.83
CA GLN A 54 -4.57 11.11 -8.09
C GLN A 54 -5.30 9.78 -7.87
N PHE A 55 -6.56 9.81 -7.42
CA PHE A 55 -7.37 8.59 -7.27
C PHE A 55 -7.58 7.85 -8.60
N LYS A 56 -7.76 8.57 -9.71
CA LYS A 56 -7.88 7.97 -11.04
C LYS A 56 -6.59 7.25 -11.46
N GLN A 57 -5.43 7.86 -11.19
CA GLN A 57 -4.13 7.25 -11.47
C GLN A 57 -3.87 6.02 -10.58
N ILE A 58 -4.17 6.12 -9.28
CA ILE A 58 -4.04 5.00 -8.34
C ILE A 58 -4.93 3.82 -8.76
N ARG A 59 -6.19 4.08 -9.15
CA ARG A 59 -7.11 3.04 -9.63
C ARG A 59 -6.59 2.34 -10.89
N LYS A 60 -6.01 3.09 -11.84
CA LYS A 60 -5.37 2.52 -13.04
C LYS A 60 -4.18 1.64 -12.66
N ARG A 61 -3.28 2.12 -11.78
CA ARG A 61 -2.11 1.36 -11.30
C ARG A 61 -2.51 0.07 -10.59
N LYS A 62 -3.56 0.10 -9.74
CA LYS A 62 -4.07 -1.10 -9.08
C LYS A 62 -4.55 -2.13 -10.10
N ARG A 63 -5.32 -1.72 -11.11
CA ARG A 63 -5.80 -2.64 -12.15
C ARG A 63 -4.66 -3.25 -12.97
N THR A 64 -3.67 -2.45 -13.38
CA THR A 64 -2.50 -2.96 -14.11
C THR A 64 -1.68 -3.92 -13.25
N PHE A 65 -1.53 -3.63 -11.95
CA PHE A 65 -0.85 -4.51 -11.01
C PHE A 65 -1.54 -5.87 -10.89
N TYR A 66 -2.87 -5.90 -10.70
CA TYR A 66 -3.60 -7.17 -10.63
C TYR A 66 -3.51 -7.96 -11.92
N ILE A 67 -3.59 -7.31 -13.08
CA ILE A 67 -3.41 -7.98 -14.38
C ILE A 67 -2.02 -8.60 -14.47
N LEU A 68 -0.96 -7.83 -14.18
CA LEU A 68 0.41 -8.35 -14.20
C LEU A 68 0.61 -9.50 -13.22
N LEU A 69 0.04 -9.40 -12.01
CA LEU A 69 0.07 -10.47 -11.01
C LEU A 69 -0.58 -11.75 -11.56
N THR A 70 -1.79 -11.65 -12.12
CA THR A 70 -2.50 -12.82 -12.69
C THR A 70 -1.72 -13.45 -13.85
N VAL A 71 -1.13 -12.63 -14.73
CA VAL A 71 -0.32 -13.12 -15.85
C VAL A 71 0.95 -13.81 -15.34
N SER A 72 1.62 -13.24 -14.33
CA SER A 72 2.81 -13.85 -13.73
C SER A 72 2.50 -15.21 -13.12
N ILE A 73 1.38 -15.34 -12.38
CA ILE A 73 0.97 -16.61 -11.79
C ILE A 73 0.68 -17.64 -12.90
N ALA A 74 -0.08 -17.25 -13.93
CA ALA A 74 -0.40 -18.13 -15.04
C ALA A 74 0.86 -18.63 -15.78
N ALA A 75 1.83 -17.73 -16.02
CA ALA A 75 3.11 -18.09 -16.63
C ALA A 75 3.90 -19.10 -15.77
N SER A 76 3.94 -18.91 -14.45
CA SER A 76 4.59 -19.86 -13.54
C SER A 76 3.96 -21.25 -13.60
N PHE A 77 2.63 -21.35 -13.67
CA PHE A 77 1.94 -22.64 -13.83
C PHE A 77 2.29 -23.32 -15.15
N ILE A 78 2.32 -22.57 -16.26
CA ILE A 78 2.70 -23.11 -17.57
C ILE A 78 4.13 -23.66 -17.53
N PHE A 79 5.07 -22.93 -16.92
CA PHE A 79 6.45 -23.39 -16.77
C PHE A 79 6.56 -24.67 -15.94
N LEU A 80 5.81 -24.80 -14.85
CA LEU A 80 5.80 -26.01 -14.02
C LEU A 80 5.26 -27.23 -14.80
N ILE A 81 4.19 -27.05 -15.57
CA ILE A 81 3.60 -28.13 -16.38
C ILE A 81 4.58 -28.55 -17.47
N LEU A 82 5.15 -27.60 -18.23
CA LEU A 82 6.14 -27.90 -19.26
C LEU A 82 7.40 -28.55 -18.69
N GLY A 83 7.91 -28.05 -17.56
CA GLY A 83 9.06 -28.65 -16.88
C GLY A 83 8.79 -30.08 -16.43
N GLY A 84 7.61 -30.36 -15.87
CA GLY A 84 7.19 -31.70 -15.49
C GLY A 84 7.03 -32.64 -16.69
N LEU A 85 6.45 -32.16 -17.79
CA LEU A 85 6.33 -32.95 -19.02
C LEU A 85 7.70 -33.28 -19.63
N LEU A 86 8.60 -32.29 -19.70
CA LEU A 86 9.97 -32.51 -20.18
C LEU A 86 10.72 -33.48 -19.29
N TYR A 87 10.61 -33.34 -17.96
CA TYR A 87 11.24 -34.27 -17.02
C TYR A 87 10.75 -35.71 -17.21
N ASN A 88 9.45 -35.92 -17.36
CA ASN A 88 8.90 -37.25 -17.66
C ASN A 88 9.36 -37.77 -19.02
N TRP A 89 9.41 -36.92 -20.04
CA TRP A 89 9.84 -37.31 -21.37
C TRP A 89 11.31 -37.78 -21.36
N PHE A 90 12.23 -36.99 -20.80
CA PHE A 90 13.64 -37.38 -20.68
C PHE A 90 13.89 -38.53 -19.70
N GLY A 91 13.15 -38.61 -18.60
CA GLY A 91 13.24 -39.70 -17.63
C GLY A 91 12.81 -41.06 -18.21
N ASN A 92 11.88 -41.07 -19.15
CA ASN A 92 11.42 -42.30 -19.79
C ASN A 92 12.44 -42.83 -20.83
N TYR A 93 13.16 -41.96 -21.56
CA TYR A 93 14.23 -42.40 -22.48
C TYR A 93 15.41 -43.09 -21.79
N GLY A 94 15.65 -42.82 -20.50
CA GLY A 94 16.69 -43.50 -19.71
C GLY A 94 16.30 -44.91 -19.25
N ASN A 95 15.01 -45.22 -19.17
CA ASN A 95 14.49 -46.48 -18.63
C ASN A 95 14.24 -47.57 -19.70
N VAL A 96 14.21 -47.21 -20.99
CA VAL A 96 13.96 -48.18 -22.08
C VAL A 96 15.25 -48.85 -22.59
N ASN A 97 16.43 -48.39 -22.13
CA ASN A 97 17.75 -48.89 -22.57
C ASN A 97 18.46 -49.79 -21.54
N TYR A 98 17.73 -50.38 -20.59
CA TYR A 98 18.22 -51.44 -19.70
C TYR A 98 17.39 -52.72 -19.87
#